data_AF-A0A9D9EL81-F1
#
_entry.id   AF-A0A9D9EL81-F1
#
_cell.length_a   1.000
_cell.length_b   1.000
_cell.length_c   1.000
_cell.angle_alpha   90.00
_cell.angle_beta   90.00
_cell.angle_gamma   90.00
#
_symmetry.space_group_name_H-M   'P 1'
#
loop_
_entity.id
_entity.type
_entity.pdbx_description
1 polymer ?
#
loop_
_entity_poly.entity_id
_entity_poly.type
_entity_poly.pdbx_seq_one_letter_code
_entity_poly.pdbx_strand_id
1 'polypeptide(L)'
;MDGAGAETPAAFLSGAEQTAAHAGLFAAAGETVRLCEAFLSENPGATEEERREIAQATAAVLDSIRLTPLSGPEETTAGNAFAGPFTASIVSLNGAPEPGEALQFTASFPENGAGKRITAEFRVQVPSGGGPVQAAYLPPAPPCGVTGTLEIRPAFLDGAPQTMQLLEEFAPETSRALRAEFPYRVAAPKNRPTVISLLDYDQNGRTVADSPSAHALLAALIRLGFRGTGMAEFPPQIDPADEPALYDAAAALFGGNDMRYIYGTVHTSALEKNAEGGFTAVLSASIHVYDFRQKEKTAAYPFRAAATGETERQALENAEFALCEQTIAPALEYGM
;
A
#
# COMPACT_ATOMS: atom_id res chain seq x y z
N MET A 1 -33.23 37.08 18.26
CA MET A 1 -32.11 36.28 17.74
C MET A 1 -31.69 35.40 18.89
N ASP A 2 -32.40 34.29 19.03
CA ASP A 2 -32.14 33.29 20.06
C ASP A 2 -30.83 32.59 19.69
N GLY A 3 -29.88 32.62 20.63
CA GLY A 3 -28.70 31.78 20.55
C GLY A 3 -29.14 30.34 20.75
N ALA A 4 -29.01 29.52 19.71
CA ALA A 4 -29.05 28.07 19.85
C ALA A 4 -28.01 27.71 20.91
N GLY A 5 -28.46 27.10 22.01
CA GLY A 5 -27.58 26.65 23.07
C GLY A 5 -26.60 25.63 22.50
N ALA A 6 -25.30 25.93 22.58
CA ALA A 6 -24.28 24.93 22.34
C ALA A 6 -24.52 23.79 23.33
N GLU A 7 -24.82 22.59 22.82
CA GLU A 7 -24.80 21.40 23.66
C GLU A 7 -23.39 21.30 24.26
N THR A 8 -23.30 21.24 25.58
CA THR A 8 -22.02 21.14 26.27
C THR A 8 -21.47 19.72 26.08
N PRO A 9 -20.14 19.52 26.16
CA PRO A 9 -19.55 18.17 26.21
C PRO A 9 -20.25 17.27 27.24
N ALA A 10 -20.71 17.83 28.35
CA ALA A 10 -21.49 17.13 29.38
C ALA A 10 -22.81 16.50 28.88
N ALA A 11 -23.49 17.09 27.88
CA ALA A 11 -24.69 16.52 27.28
C ALA A 11 -24.35 15.32 26.38
N PHE A 12 -23.26 15.39 25.63
CA PHE A 12 -22.71 14.26 24.87
C PHE A 12 -22.32 13.09 25.80
N LEU A 13 -21.60 13.39 26.88
CA LEU A 13 -21.17 12.41 27.89
C LEU A 13 -22.37 11.68 28.54
N SER A 14 -23.41 12.42 28.91
CA SER A 14 -24.63 11.83 29.49
C SER A 14 -25.43 10.97 28.50
N GLY A 15 -25.37 11.26 27.19
CA GLY A 15 -26.06 10.49 26.15
C GLY A 15 -25.37 9.16 25.84
N ALA A 16 -24.03 9.16 25.79
CA ALA A 16 -23.21 7.97 25.56
C ALA A 16 -23.30 6.95 26.72
N GLU A 17 -23.32 7.44 27.98
CA GLU A 17 -23.48 6.59 29.16
C GLU A 17 -24.86 5.92 29.24
N GLN A 18 -25.93 6.58 28.81
CA GLN A 18 -27.29 6.02 28.83
C GLN A 18 -27.54 4.98 27.72
N THR A 19 -26.90 5.13 26.55
CA THR A 19 -27.02 4.17 25.44
C THR A 19 -26.25 2.87 25.69
N ALA A 20 -25.15 2.92 26.43
CA ALA A 20 -24.39 1.75 26.86
C ALA A 20 -25.16 0.81 27.82
N ALA A 21 -26.22 1.29 28.48
CA ALA A 21 -26.95 0.51 29.48
C ALA A 21 -27.96 -0.52 28.91
N HIS A 22 -28.28 -0.44 27.61
CA HIS A 22 -29.34 -1.27 26.99
C HIS A 22 -28.98 -1.90 25.63
N ALA A 23 -27.79 -1.64 25.09
CA ALA A 23 -27.34 -2.15 23.79
C ALA A 23 -26.11 -3.06 23.94
N GLY A 24 -25.93 -4.02 23.01
CA GLY A 24 -24.69 -4.80 22.93
C GLY A 24 -23.47 -3.90 22.69
N LEU A 25 -22.28 -4.33 23.09
CA LEU A 25 -21.06 -3.51 23.11
C LEU A 25 -20.77 -2.78 21.80
N PHE A 26 -20.92 -3.47 20.66
CA PHE A 26 -20.68 -2.91 19.33
C PHE A 26 -21.72 -1.86 18.92
N ALA A 27 -22.97 -2.01 19.37
CA ALA A 27 -24.01 -1.02 19.13
C ALA A 27 -23.77 0.25 19.94
N ALA A 28 -23.36 0.11 21.22
CA ALA A 28 -22.99 1.26 22.06
C ALA A 28 -21.77 2.00 21.50
N ALA A 29 -20.75 1.27 21.05
CA ALA A 29 -19.58 1.83 20.37
C ALA A 29 -19.98 2.60 19.09
N GLY A 30 -20.81 1.98 18.24
CA GLY A 30 -21.26 2.62 17.01
C GLY A 30 -22.08 3.89 17.24
N GLU A 31 -22.96 3.89 18.24
CA GLU A 31 -23.74 5.07 18.59
C GLU A 31 -22.88 6.19 19.18
N THR A 32 -21.90 5.85 20.03
CA THR A 32 -20.95 6.82 20.59
C THR A 32 -20.16 7.50 19.47
N VAL A 33 -19.66 6.73 18.50
CA VAL A 33 -18.95 7.26 17.32
C VAL A 33 -19.87 8.16 16.49
N ARG A 34 -21.12 7.75 16.25
CA ARG A 34 -22.10 8.55 15.50
C ARG A 34 -22.39 9.89 16.17
N LEU A 35 -22.58 9.89 17.49
CA LEU A 35 -22.83 11.09 18.28
C LEU A 35 -21.60 12.01 18.28
N CYS A 36 -20.40 11.45 18.40
CA CYS A 36 -19.15 12.20 18.37
C CYS A 36 -18.98 12.89 17.01
N GLU A 37 -19.21 12.17 15.92
CA GLU A 37 -19.11 12.72 14.56
C GLU A 37 -20.10 13.86 14.35
N ALA A 38 -21.35 13.67 14.76
CA ALA A 38 -22.38 14.71 14.66
C ALA A 38 -21.98 15.97 15.45
N PHE A 39 -21.51 15.79 16.69
CA PHE A 39 -21.05 16.89 17.53
C PHE A 39 -19.90 17.67 16.88
N LEU A 40 -18.87 16.98 16.38
CA LEU A 40 -17.71 17.61 15.74
C LEU A 40 -18.11 18.35 14.45
N SER A 41 -19.07 17.82 13.71
CA SER A 41 -19.60 18.44 12.49
C SER A 41 -20.38 19.71 12.78
N GLU A 42 -21.16 19.73 13.86
CA GLU A 42 -21.93 20.89 14.31
C GLU A 42 -21.08 21.94 15.02
N ASN A 43 -19.92 21.54 15.58
CA ASN A 43 -19.04 22.39 16.38
C ASN A 43 -17.60 22.42 15.84
N PRO A 44 -17.35 22.89 14.60
CA PRO A 44 -16.01 22.91 14.00
C PRO A 44 -15.01 23.83 14.72
N GLY A 45 -15.49 24.72 15.60
CA GLY A 45 -14.68 25.62 16.41
C GLY A 45 -14.38 25.12 17.82
N ALA A 46 -14.66 23.84 18.13
CA ALA A 46 -14.34 23.25 19.43
C ALA A 46 -12.86 23.46 19.79
N THR A 47 -12.62 23.87 21.02
CA THR A 47 -11.28 24.10 21.56
C THR A 47 -10.49 22.80 21.67
N GLU A 48 -9.17 22.89 21.77
CA GLU A 48 -8.32 21.70 21.96
C GLU A 48 -8.70 20.92 23.24
N GLU A 49 -9.06 21.62 24.31
CA GLU A 49 -9.48 21.03 25.57
C GLU A 49 -10.80 20.25 25.42
N GLU A 50 -11.82 20.85 24.81
CA GLU A 50 -13.10 20.17 24.51
C GLU A 50 -12.87 18.95 23.61
N ARG A 51 -12.05 19.09 22.55
CA ARG A 51 -11.69 18.00 21.65
C ARG A 51 -11.01 16.86 22.43
N ARG A 52 -10.10 17.16 23.35
CA ARG A 52 -9.43 16.16 24.19
C ARG A 52 -10.41 15.46 25.13
N GLU A 53 -11.33 16.17 25.77
CA GLU A 53 -12.35 15.58 26.65
C GLU A 53 -13.28 14.64 25.87
N ILE A 54 -13.75 15.07 24.70
CA ILE A 54 -14.59 14.24 23.80
C ILE A 54 -13.82 12.99 23.35
N ALA A 55 -12.55 13.14 23.00
CA ALA A 55 -11.70 12.02 22.60
C ALA A 55 -11.55 10.99 23.73
N GLN A 56 -11.28 11.44 24.95
CA GLN A 56 -11.12 10.57 26.11
C GLN A 56 -12.40 9.82 26.46
N ALA A 57 -13.55 10.48 26.38
CA ALA A 57 -14.83 9.83 26.63
C ALA A 57 -15.22 8.83 25.55
N THR A 58 -14.99 9.20 24.28
CA THR A 58 -15.20 8.29 23.15
C THR A 58 -14.27 7.09 23.27
N ALA A 59 -13.00 7.31 23.63
CA ALA A 59 -12.02 6.25 23.83
C ALA A 59 -12.40 5.31 24.99
N ALA A 60 -12.95 5.84 26.09
CA ALA A 60 -13.36 5.00 27.22
C ALA A 60 -14.42 3.96 26.85
N VAL A 61 -15.33 4.28 25.92
CA VAL A 61 -16.29 3.31 25.37
C VAL A 61 -15.58 2.32 24.45
N LEU A 62 -14.72 2.82 23.57
CA LEU A 62 -14.07 2.04 22.51
C LEU A 62 -12.93 1.14 22.99
N ASP A 63 -12.27 1.45 24.11
CA ASP A 63 -11.15 0.68 24.68
C ASP A 63 -11.53 -0.76 25.06
N SER A 64 -12.83 -0.99 25.19
CA SER A 64 -13.42 -2.31 25.38
C SER A 64 -13.30 -3.20 24.15
N ILE A 65 -13.13 -2.64 22.94
CA ILE A 65 -13.02 -3.37 21.66
C ILE A 65 -11.58 -3.33 21.19
N ARG A 66 -10.99 -4.51 20.96
CA ARG A 66 -9.65 -4.62 20.38
C ARG A 66 -9.64 -5.62 19.25
N LEU A 67 -9.05 -5.22 18.13
CA LEU A 67 -8.76 -6.08 17.00
C LEU A 67 -7.27 -6.40 17.03
N THR A 68 -6.93 -7.68 16.93
CA THR A 68 -5.54 -8.14 16.87
C THR A 68 -5.37 -9.02 15.65
N PRO A 69 -4.40 -8.76 14.76
CA PRO A 69 -4.14 -9.65 13.63
C PRO A 69 -3.75 -11.03 14.17
N LEU A 70 -4.47 -12.06 13.71
CA LEU A 70 -4.25 -13.45 14.12
C LEU A 70 -3.44 -14.20 13.05
N SER A 71 -3.87 -14.13 11.79
CA SER A 71 -3.19 -14.77 10.67
C SER A 71 -3.51 -14.08 9.35
N GLY A 72 -2.59 -14.16 8.40
CA GLY A 72 -2.81 -13.79 7.00
C GLY A 72 -2.38 -14.93 6.08
N PRO A 73 -2.91 -15.00 4.86
CA PRO A 73 -2.43 -15.92 3.85
C PRO A 73 -0.99 -15.59 3.44
N GLU A 74 -0.29 -16.59 2.88
CA GLU A 74 0.98 -16.36 2.21
C GLU A 74 0.81 -15.48 0.95
N GLU A 75 1.94 -15.02 0.43
CA GLU A 75 2.02 -14.30 -0.83
C GLU A 75 1.29 -15.05 -1.96
N THR A 76 0.57 -14.30 -2.80
CA THR A 76 -0.09 -14.84 -4.00
C THR A 76 0.44 -14.14 -5.26
N THR A 77 -0.01 -14.57 -6.43
CA THR A 77 0.26 -13.93 -7.71
C THR A 77 -0.99 -13.23 -8.22
N ALA A 78 -0.83 -12.09 -8.88
CA ALA A 78 -1.92 -11.36 -9.51
C ALA A 78 -2.74 -12.27 -10.44
N GLY A 79 -4.06 -12.15 -10.35
CA GLY A 79 -5.04 -13.02 -11.01
C GLY A 79 -5.43 -14.26 -10.21
N ASN A 80 -4.67 -14.63 -9.17
CA ASN A 80 -5.00 -15.75 -8.28
C ASN A 80 -5.60 -15.26 -6.96
N ALA A 81 -6.57 -15.99 -6.43
CA ALA A 81 -7.07 -15.73 -5.08
C ALA A 81 -5.98 -16.04 -4.03
N PHE A 82 -6.08 -15.41 -2.85
CA PHE A 82 -5.30 -15.83 -1.70
C PHE A 82 -5.74 -17.22 -1.24
N ALA A 83 -4.80 -18.01 -0.70
CA ALA A 83 -5.08 -19.38 -0.24
C ALA A 83 -6.01 -19.44 0.99
N GLY A 84 -6.20 -18.33 1.69
CA GLY A 84 -7.05 -18.22 2.86
C GLY A 84 -7.33 -16.76 3.26
N PRO A 85 -8.18 -16.54 4.26
CA PRO A 85 -8.57 -15.21 4.68
C PRO A 85 -7.53 -14.53 5.58
N PHE A 86 -7.53 -13.21 5.57
CA PHE A 86 -6.95 -12.39 6.61
C PHE A 86 -7.86 -12.45 7.83
N THR A 87 -7.32 -12.86 8.98
CA THR A 87 -8.10 -13.16 10.17
C THR A 87 -7.65 -12.30 11.33
N ALA A 88 -8.57 -11.52 11.89
CA ALA A 88 -8.37 -10.74 13.12
C ALA A 88 -9.15 -11.37 14.27
N SER A 89 -8.52 -11.45 15.44
CA SER A 89 -9.21 -11.75 16.70
C SER A 89 -9.85 -10.48 17.24
N ILE A 90 -11.12 -10.57 17.62
CA ILE A 90 -11.86 -9.51 18.29
C ILE A 90 -11.89 -9.84 19.77
N VAL A 91 -11.23 -9.01 20.57
CA VAL A 91 -11.23 -9.09 22.03
C VAL A 91 -12.16 -8.03 22.56
N SER A 92 -13.13 -8.46 23.36
CA SER A 92 -13.90 -7.56 24.20
C SER A 92 -13.43 -7.66 25.65
N LEU A 93 -13.04 -6.53 26.24
CA LEU A 93 -12.57 -6.48 27.63
C LEU A 93 -13.72 -6.34 28.64
N ASN A 94 -14.88 -5.79 28.25
CA ASN A 94 -15.96 -5.41 29.16
C ASN A 94 -17.33 -6.02 28.80
N GLY A 95 -17.35 -7.19 28.17
CA GLY A 95 -18.57 -7.93 27.85
C GLY A 95 -18.51 -8.49 26.42
N ALA A 96 -18.56 -9.81 26.29
CA ALA A 96 -18.54 -10.44 24.97
C ALA A 96 -19.74 -9.96 24.13
N PRO A 97 -19.57 -9.75 22.80
CA PRO A 97 -20.71 -9.63 21.91
C PRO A 97 -21.73 -10.74 22.16
N GLU A 98 -23.01 -10.44 22.00
CA GLU A 98 -24.06 -11.41 22.32
C GLU A 98 -23.96 -12.63 21.39
N PRO A 99 -24.05 -13.87 21.90
CA PRO A 99 -24.03 -15.06 21.05
C PRO A 99 -25.11 -14.99 19.96
N GLY A 100 -24.73 -15.12 18.69
CA GLY A 100 -25.67 -14.96 17.57
C GLY A 100 -25.86 -13.52 17.08
N GLU A 101 -25.17 -12.53 17.64
CA GLU A 101 -25.08 -11.19 17.07
C GLU A 101 -24.29 -11.21 15.75
N ALA A 102 -24.71 -10.38 14.80
CA ALA A 102 -24.00 -10.18 13.53
C ALA A 102 -23.29 -8.83 13.55
N LEU A 103 -21.96 -8.87 13.70
CA LEU A 103 -21.11 -7.69 13.75
C LEU A 103 -20.72 -7.27 12.32
N GLN A 104 -20.65 -5.96 12.07
CA GLN A 104 -20.28 -5.42 10.76
C GLN A 104 -18.85 -4.87 10.78
N PHE A 105 -18.06 -5.27 9.78
CA PHE A 105 -16.67 -4.87 9.61
C PHE A 105 -16.43 -4.40 8.18
N THR A 106 -15.39 -3.60 8.03
CA THR A 106 -14.91 -3.12 6.75
C THR A 106 -13.47 -3.56 6.58
N ALA A 107 -13.20 -4.19 5.44
CA ALA A 107 -11.86 -4.46 4.96
C ALA A 107 -11.46 -3.36 3.99
N SER A 108 -10.29 -2.76 4.19
CA SER A 108 -9.70 -1.77 3.29
C SER A 108 -8.34 -2.26 2.81
N PHE A 109 -8.08 -2.24 1.51
CA PHE A 109 -6.82 -2.70 0.92
C PHE A 109 -6.53 -1.94 -0.38
N PRO A 110 -5.26 -1.76 -0.78
CA PRO A 110 -4.95 -1.08 -2.04
C PRO A 110 -5.53 -1.82 -3.26
N GLU A 111 -6.12 -1.07 -4.18
CA GLU A 111 -6.54 -1.55 -5.50
C GLU A 111 -5.33 -1.88 -6.38
N ASN A 112 -4.30 -1.05 -6.26
CA ASN A 112 -3.04 -1.10 -6.99
C ASN A 112 -1.95 -0.32 -6.21
N GLY A 113 -0.72 -0.29 -6.75
CA GLY A 113 0.39 0.51 -6.20
C GLY A 113 0.16 2.02 -6.19
N ALA A 114 -0.85 2.53 -6.91
CA ALA A 114 -1.14 3.97 -7.07
C ALA A 114 -1.96 4.59 -5.92
N GLY A 115 -2.02 3.94 -4.75
CA GLY A 115 -2.59 4.49 -3.52
C GLY A 115 -4.12 4.49 -3.41
N LYS A 116 -4.85 4.14 -4.45
CA LYS A 116 -6.31 3.95 -4.36
C LYS A 116 -6.62 2.70 -3.52
N ARG A 117 -7.58 2.80 -2.61
CA ARG A 117 -8.01 1.69 -1.73
C ARG A 117 -9.40 1.21 -2.13
N ILE A 118 -9.59 -0.10 -2.13
CA ILE A 118 -10.90 -0.76 -2.16
C ILE A 118 -11.36 -0.90 -0.71
N THR A 119 -12.65 -0.61 -0.47
CA THR A 119 -13.34 -0.93 0.77
C THR A 119 -14.42 -1.96 0.52
N ALA A 120 -14.54 -2.93 1.41
CA ALA A 120 -15.56 -3.96 1.35
C ALA A 120 -16.13 -4.23 2.75
N GLU A 121 -17.44 -4.10 2.87
CA GLU A 121 -18.17 -4.46 4.08
C GLU A 121 -18.42 -5.96 4.14
N PHE A 122 -18.31 -6.54 5.33
CA PHE A 122 -18.64 -7.93 5.59
C PHE A 122 -19.18 -8.11 7.00
N ARG A 123 -19.83 -9.26 7.24
CA ARG A 123 -20.45 -9.58 8.53
C ARG A 123 -19.75 -10.75 9.21
N VAL A 124 -19.62 -10.65 10.53
CA VAL A 124 -19.04 -11.67 11.39
C VAL A 124 -20.12 -12.14 12.36
N GLN A 125 -20.37 -13.45 12.37
CA GLN A 125 -21.35 -14.05 13.25
C GLN A 125 -20.67 -14.41 14.58
N VAL A 126 -21.19 -13.91 15.70
CA VAL A 126 -20.69 -14.27 17.03
C VAL A 126 -21.05 -15.73 17.33
N PRO A 127 -20.08 -16.60 17.67
CA PRO A 127 -20.33 -18.02 17.91
C PRO A 127 -21.35 -18.26 19.04
N SER A 128 -22.39 -19.04 18.75
CA SER A 128 -23.47 -19.33 19.72
C SER A 128 -23.03 -20.11 20.97
N GLY A 129 -21.88 -20.81 20.89
CA GLY A 129 -21.35 -21.62 21.99
C GLY A 129 -20.44 -20.88 22.97
N GLY A 130 -20.23 -19.57 22.77
CA GLY A 130 -19.14 -18.83 23.42
C GLY A 130 -17.78 -19.20 22.83
N GLY A 131 -16.85 -18.25 22.78
CA GLY A 131 -15.53 -18.43 22.16
C GLY A 131 -15.00 -17.12 21.57
N PRO A 132 -13.72 -17.10 21.12
CA PRO A 132 -13.16 -15.91 20.51
C PRO A 132 -13.90 -15.58 19.21
N VAL A 133 -14.29 -14.32 19.05
CA VAL A 133 -14.90 -13.83 17.81
C VAL A 133 -13.77 -13.50 16.83
N GLN A 134 -13.87 -14.01 15.60
CA GLN A 134 -12.85 -13.80 14.57
C GLN A 134 -13.46 -13.15 13.34
N ALA A 135 -12.88 -12.04 12.90
CA ALA A 135 -13.19 -11.43 11.61
C ALA A 135 -12.26 -12.01 10.55
N ALA A 136 -12.81 -12.85 9.67
CA ALA A 136 -12.09 -13.45 8.56
C ALA A 136 -12.57 -12.83 7.23
N TYR A 137 -11.67 -12.17 6.52
CA TYR A 137 -11.96 -11.56 5.22
C TYR A 137 -11.05 -12.13 4.13
N LEU A 138 -11.67 -12.58 3.04
CA LEU A 138 -10.96 -13.06 1.85
C LEU A 138 -11.17 -12.04 0.72
N PRO A 139 -10.16 -11.22 0.38
CA PRO A 139 -10.28 -10.30 -0.75
C PRO A 139 -10.43 -11.05 -2.08
N PRO A 140 -11.04 -10.41 -3.11
CA PRO A 140 -11.03 -10.95 -4.46
C PRO A 140 -9.60 -11.09 -4.99
N ALA A 141 -9.43 -11.88 -6.06
CA ALA A 141 -8.15 -12.04 -6.71
C ALA A 141 -7.58 -10.67 -7.16
N PRO A 142 -6.40 -10.26 -6.68
CA PRO A 142 -5.81 -8.97 -7.03
C PRO A 142 -5.47 -8.92 -8.53
N PRO A 143 -5.79 -7.83 -9.24
CA PRO A 143 -5.58 -7.75 -10.69
C PRO A 143 -4.12 -7.48 -11.07
N CYS A 144 -3.30 -6.98 -10.15
CA CYS A 144 -1.91 -6.60 -10.38
C CYS A 144 -1.03 -6.95 -9.18
N GLY A 145 0.29 -6.90 -9.37
CA GLY A 145 1.24 -7.00 -8.27
C GLY A 145 1.13 -5.78 -7.36
N VAL A 146 1.19 -5.99 -6.05
CA VAL A 146 1.08 -4.92 -5.05
C VAL A 146 1.80 -5.32 -3.76
N THR A 147 2.55 -4.39 -3.17
CA THR A 147 2.93 -4.42 -1.74
C THR A 147 1.96 -3.53 -1.00
N GLY A 148 1.23 -4.08 -0.04
CA GLY A 148 0.15 -3.36 0.62
C GLY A 148 -0.10 -3.78 2.05
N THR A 149 -0.98 -3.03 2.71
CA THR A 149 -1.53 -3.37 4.01
C THR A 149 -3.05 -3.46 3.88
N LEU A 150 -3.58 -4.65 4.20
CA LEU A 150 -5.01 -4.86 4.38
C LEU A 150 -5.36 -4.49 5.82
N GLU A 151 -6.35 -3.63 5.98
CA GLU A 151 -6.89 -3.20 7.26
C GLU A 151 -8.27 -3.83 7.44
N ILE A 152 -8.54 -4.42 8.60
CA ILE A 152 -9.89 -4.77 9.06
C ILE A 152 -10.24 -3.85 10.24
N ARG A 153 -11.39 -3.21 10.19
CA ARG A 153 -11.92 -2.37 11.27
C ARG A 153 -13.45 -2.43 11.37
N PRO A 154 -14.06 -2.05 12.51
CA PRO A 154 -15.51 -1.97 12.62
C PRO A 154 -16.13 -1.00 11.60
N ALA A 155 -17.25 -1.39 11.00
CA ALA A 155 -17.90 -0.61 9.94
C ALA A 155 -18.48 0.74 10.42
N PHE A 156 -18.82 0.85 11.71
CA PHE A 156 -19.32 2.11 12.28
C PHE A 156 -18.32 3.27 12.22
N LEU A 157 -17.05 3.01 11.91
CA LEU A 157 -16.01 4.02 11.72
C LEU A 157 -16.00 4.63 10.30
N ASP A 158 -16.64 4.00 9.31
CA ASP A 158 -16.58 4.44 7.90
C ASP A 158 -17.20 5.80 7.63
N GLY A 159 -18.21 6.18 8.42
CA GLY A 159 -18.91 7.45 8.31
C GLY A 159 -18.41 8.51 9.28
N ALA A 160 -17.29 8.28 9.98
CA ALA A 160 -16.84 9.11 11.11
C ALA A 160 -15.40 9.65 10.96
N PRO A 161 -15.06 10.35 9.85
CA PRO A 161 -13.71 10.83 9.60
C PRO A 161 -13.20 11.83 10.65
N GLN A 162 -14.05 12.71 11.19
CA GLN A 162 -13.62 13.68 12.21
C GLN A 162 -13.34 12.99 13.54
N THR A 163 -14.17 12.01 13.91
CA THR A 163 -13.98 11.17 15.10
C THR A 163 -12.70 10.36 14.99
N MET A 164 -12.42 9.77 13.82
CA MET A 164 -11.16 9.04 13.58
C MET A 164 -9.94 9.96 13.72
N GLN A 165 -9.98 11.14 13.10
CA GLN A 165 -8.91 12.13 13.24
C GLN A 165 -8.72 12.56 14.70
N LEU A 166 -9.81 12.75 15.44
CA LEU A 166 -9.79 13.10 16.86
C LEU A 166 -9.13 12.01 17.71
N LEU A 167 -9.50 10.74 17.49
CA LEU A 167 -8.93 9.60 18.20
C LEU A 167 -7.45 9.40 17.84
N GLU A 168 -7.05 9.60 16.60
CA GLU A 168 -5.63 9.55 16.21
C GLU A 168 -4.79 10.61 16.91
N GLU A 169 -5.34 11.81 17.10
CA GLU A 169 -4.67 12.94 17.73
C GLU A 169 -4.56 12.80 19.26
N PHE A 170 -5.65 12.42 19.93
CA PHE A 170 -5.74 12.47 21.40
C PHE A 170 -5.86 11.10 22.09
N ALA A 171 -6.15 10.02 21.36
CA ALA A 171 -6.28 8.66 21.88
C ALA A 171 -5.67 7.60 20.92
N PRO A 172 -4.39 7.74 20.54
CA PRO A 172 -3.78 6.96 19.44
C PRO A 172 -3.74 5.45 19.73
N GLU A 173 -3.69 5.04 21.00
CA GLU A 173 -3.71 3.63 21.39
C GLU A 173 -5.06 2.99 21.10
N THR A 174 -6.16 3.67 21.42
CA THR A 174 -7.53 3.23 21.11
C THR A 174 -7.75 3.20 19.59
N SER A 175 -7.34 4.25 18.88
CA SER A 175 -7.39 4.29 17.41
C SER A 175 -6.68 3.09 16.76
N ARG A 176 -5.48 2.74 17.25
CA ARG A 176 -4.74 1.55 16.79
C ARG A 176 -5.42 0.24 17.17
N ALA A 177 -5.97 0.15 18.37
CA ALA A 177 -6.63 -1.07 18.84
C ALA A 177 -7.91 -1.40 18.07
N LEU A 178 -8.55 -0.42 17.42
CA LEU A 178 -9.76 -0.61 16.61
C LEU A 178 -9.50 -1.14 15.20
N ARG A 179 -8.23 -1.41 14.83
CA ARG A 179 -7.86 -1.95 13.52
C ARG A 179 -6.88 -3.10 13.62
N ALA A 180 -7.04 -4.08 12.74
CA ALA A 180 -6.04 -5.10 12.49
C ALA A 180 -5.41 -4.86 11.11
N GLU A 181 -4.10 -4.69 11.09
CA GLU A 181 -3.32 -4.44 9.88
C GLU A 181 -2.54 -5.71 9.48
N PHE A 182 -2.64 -6.08 8.21
CA PHE A 182 -1.99 -7.24 7.62
C PHE A 182 -1.12 -6.78 6.44
N PRO A 183 0.21 -6.67 6.61
CA PRO A 183 1.09 -6.45 5.48
C PRO A 183 1.04 -7.69 4.57
N TYR A 184 0.89 -7.47 3.27
CA TYR A 184 0.84 -8.52 2.28
C TYR A 184 1.55 -8.12 1.00
N ARG A 185 1.90 -9.14 0.20
CA ARG A 185 2.50 -8.98 -1.12
C ARG A 185 1.74 -9.81 -2.13
N VAL A 186 1.65 -9.28 -3.34
CA VAL A 186 1.13 -9.95 -4.51
C VAL A 186 2.17 -9.81 -5.60
N ALA A 187 2.72 -10.92 -6.07
CA ALA A 187 3.66 -10.91 -7.18
C ALA A 187 2.92 -10.71 -8.51
N ALA A 188 3.55 -10.01 -9.45
CA ALA A 188 3.06 -9.83 -10.80
C ALA A 188 3.14 -11.15 -11.58
N PRO A 189 2.34 -11.34 -12.64
CA PRO A 189 2.39 -12.56 -13.43
C PRO A 189 3.75 -12.69 -14.13
N LYS A 190 4.43 -13.81 -13.87
CA LYS A 190 5.80 -14.08 -14.35
C LYS A 190 5.86 -14.72 -15.74
N ASN A 191 4.70 -15.10 -16.29
CA ASN A 191 4.58 -15.78 -17.59
C ASN A 191 4.30 -14.81 -18.75
N ARG A 192 4.17 -13.50 -18.48
CA ARG A 192 3.95 -12.50 -19.51
C ARG A 192 5.28 -12.14 -20.21
N PRO A 193 5.38 -12.26 -21.54
CA PRO A 193 6.56 -11.84 -22.28
C PRO A 193 6.93 -10.40 -21.91
N THR A 194 8.21 -10.19 -21.60
CA THR A 194 8.71 -8.89 -21.12
C THR A 194 9.95 -8.50 -21.91
N VAL A 195 9.95 -7.31 -22.51
CA VAL A 195 11.13 -6.78 -23.20
C VAL A 195 11.66 -5.57 -22.45
N ILE A 196 12.98 -5.52 -22.31
CA ILE A 196 13.72 -4.44 -21.64
C ILE A 196 14.51 -3.66 -22.70
N SER A 197 14.41 -2.33 -22.68
CA SER A 197 15.20 -1.42 -23.50
C SER A 197 15.64 -0.23 -22.67
N LEU A 198 16.81 -0.33 -22.02
CA LEU A 198 17.39 0.77 -21.25
C LEU A 198 18.57 1.37 -22.01
N LEU A 199 18.71 2.69 -21.90
CA LEU A 199 19.86 3.42 -22.42
C LEU A 199 20.70 3.96 -21.25
N ASP A 200 21.90 3.43 -21.10
CA ASP A 200 22.85 3.86 -20.08
C ASP A 200 23.66 5.09 -20.54
N TYR A 201 23.94 5.99 -19.60
CA TYR A 201 24.81 7.13 -19.77
C TYR A 201 25.94 7.10 -18.74
N ASP A 202 27.16 7.34 -19.21
CA ASP A 202 28.34 7.50 -18.37
C ASP A 202 28.29 8.82 -17.57
N GLN A 203 29.26 9.04 -16.69
CA GLN A 203 29.37 10.26 -15.88
C GLN A 203 29.54 11.55 -16.70
N ASN A 204 29.88 11.44 -17.99
CA ASN A 204 30.02 12.57 -18.91
C ASN A 204 28.75 12.80 -19.75
N GLY A 205 27.68 12.04 -19.50
CA GLY A 205 26.45 12.10 -20.28
C GLY A 205 26.55 11.48 -21.67
N ARG A 206 27.54 10.62 -21.91
CA ARG A 206 27.67 9.87 -23.17
C ARG A 206 26.95 8.55 -23.07
N THR A 207 26.30 8.15 -24.15
CA THR A 207 25.63 6.85 -24.22
C THR A 207 26.63 5.70 -24.14
N VAL A 208 26.25 4.67 -23.41
CA VAL A 208 27.00 3.42 -23.28
C VAL A 208 26.33 2.38 -24.19
N ALA A 209 27.09 1.78 -25.09
CA ALA A 209 26.63 0.68 -25.93
C ALA A 209 26.44 -0.59 -25.09
N ASP A 210 25.53 -1.48 -25.50
CA ASP A 210 25.21 -2.73 -24.79
C ASP A 210 24.89 -2.50 -23.30
N SER A 211 23.79 -1.80 -23.03
CA SER A 211 23.37 -1.31 -21.69
C SER A 211 23.65 -2.32 -20.55
N PRO A 212 24.62 -2.05 -19.65
CA PRO A 212 24.86 -2.88 -18.46
C PRO A 212 23.62 -3.00 -17.57
N SER A 213 22.87 -1.90 -17.38
CA SER A 213 21.66 -1.89 -16.57
C SER A 213 20.56 -2.77 -17.16
N ALA A 214 20.41 -2.81 -18.48
CA ALA A 214 19.43 -3.70 -19.13
C ALA A 214 19.78 -5.18 -18.91
N HIS A 215 21.07 -5.54 -19.01
CA HIS A 215 21.55 -6.90 -18.73
C HIS A 215 21.36 -7.29 -17.26
N ALA A 216 21.72 -6.41 -16.32
CA ALA A 216 21.54 -6.63 -14.90
C ALA A 216 20.05 -6.82 -14.54
N LEU A 217 19.17 -5.98 -15.11
CA LEU A 217 17.74 -6.11 -14.91
C LEU A 217 17.18 -7.40 -15.52
N LEU A 218 17.61 -7.78 -16.73
CA LEU A 218 17.22 -9.05 -17.35
C LEU A 218 17.59 -10.23 -16.45
N ALA A 219 18.83 -10.28 -15.95
CA ALA A 219 19.31 -11.33 -15.08
C ALA A 219 18.51 -11.39 -13.77
N ALA A 220 18.18 -10.23 -13.18
CA ALA A 220 17.35 -10.14 -11.98
C ALA A 220 15.94 -10.69 -12.22
N LEU A 221 15.27 -10.28 -13.32
CA LEU A 221 13.94 -10.80 -13.65
C LEU A 221 13.95 -12.31 -13.90
N ILE A 222 14.97 -12.85 -14.57
CA ILE A 222 15.12 -14.29 -14.75
C ILE A 222 15.29 -15.01 -13.41
N ARG A 223 16.09 -14.48 -12.48
CA ARG A 223 16.24 -15.04 -11.11
C ARG A 223 14.93 -15.01 -10.32
N LEU A 224 14.12 -13.96 -10.50
CA LEU A 224 12.77 -13.87 -9.93
C LEU A 224 11.78 -14.82 -10.63
N GLY A 225 12.18 -15.50 -11.70
CA GLY A 225 11.37 -16.51 -12.39
C GLY A 225 10.48 -15.97 -13.52
N PHE A 226 10.70 -14.72 -13.95
CA PHE A 226 10.06 -14.20 -15.15
C PHE A 226 10.50 -15.00 -16.38
N ARG A 227 9.53 -15.34 -17.23
CA ARG A 227 9.71 -16.18 -18.43
C ARG A 227 9.42 -15.37 -19.69
N GLY A 228 10.13 -15.71 -20.76
CA GLY A 228 10.00 -14.97 -22.03
C GLY A 228 10.49 -13.52 -21.90
N THR A 229 11.44 -13.28 -21.01
CA THR A 229 12.12 -12.00 -20.87
C THR A 229 13.21 -11.87 -21.94
N GLY A 230 13.33 -10.70 -22.55
CA GLY A 230 14.34 -10.40 -23.54
C GLY A 230 14.75 -8.93 -23.52
N MET A 231 15.73 -8.59 -24.34
CA MET A 231 16.21 -7.23 -24.52
C MET A 231 16.07 -6.81 -25.97
N ALA A 232 15.86 -5.52 -26.17
CA ALA A 232 16.06 -4.86 -27.45
C ALA A 232 16.58 -3.44 -27.21
N GLU A 233 17.21 -2.89 -28.24
CA GLU A 233 17.83 -1.58 -28.17
C GLU A 233 17.15 -0.62 -29.14
N PHE A 234 16.67 0.49 -28.60
CA PHE A 234 16.13 1.61 -29.38
C PHE A 234 16.77 2.96 -29.03
N PRO A 235 18.12 3.11 -29.02
CA PRO A 235 18.76 4.38 -28.67
C PRO A 235 18.25 5.59 -29.47
N PRO A 236 18.02 5.50 -30.81
CA PRO A 236 17.53 6.64 -31.58
C PRO A 236 16.14 7.14 -31.18
N GLN A 237 15.35 6.31 -30.49
CA GLN A 237 14.01 6.65 -30.02
C GLN A 237 14.01 7.02 -28.52
N ILE A 238 14.87 6.38 -27.71
CA ILE A 238 14.96 6.63 -26.27
C ILE A 238 15.70 7.92 -25.96
N ASP A 239 16.84 8.19 -26.60
CA ASP A 239 17.66 9.39 -26.35
C ASP A 239 16.89 10.71 -26.55
N PRO A 240 16.12 10.90 -27.64
CA PRO A 240 15.28 12.09 -27.80
C PRO A 240 13.95 12.04 -27.03
N ALA A 241 13.67 10.96 -26.29
CA ALA A 241 12.38 10.68 -25.64
C ALA A 241 11.16 10.67 -26.59
N ASP A 242 11.31 10.14 -27.80
CA ASP A 242 10.24 10.00 -28.79
C ASP A 242 9.44 8.71 -28.53
N GLU A 243 8.51 8.78 -27.57
CA GLU A 243 7.70 7.62 -27.18
C GLU A 243 6.84 7.05 -28.32
N PRO A 244 6.14 7.86 -29.14
CA PRO A 244 5.40 7.33 -30.29
C PRO A 244 6.29 6.50 -31.23
N ALA A 245 7.46 7.04 -31.61
CA ALA A 245 8.39 6.31 -32.49
C ALA A 245 8.96 5.05 -31.81
N LEU A 246 9.19 5.11 -30.49
CA LEU A 246 9.63 3.96 -29.69
C LEU A 246 8.59 2.84 -29.70
N TYR A 247 7.32 3.16 -29.46
CA TYR A 247 6.24 2.17 -29.46
C TYR A 247 6.04 1.56 -30.83
N ASP A 248 6.11 2.35 -31.91
CA ASP A 248 6.03 1.86 -33.29
C ASP A 248 7.21 0.92 -33.62
N ALA A 249 8.43 1.30 -33.26
CA ALA A 249 9.62 0.47 -33.47
C ALA A 249 9.56 -0.86 -32.69
N ALA A 250 9.15 -0.80 -31.42
CA ALA A 250 8.96 -1.99 -30.59
C ALA A 250 7.81 -2.87 -31.11
N ALA A 251 6.67 -2.29 -31.50
CA ALA A 251 5.56 -3.03 -32.08
C ALA A 251 5.96 -3.74 -33.38
N ALA A 252 6.75 -3.08 -34.23
CA ALA A 252 7.26 -3.66 -35.47
C ALA A 252 8.19 -4.85 -35.21
N LEU A 253 9.03 -4.80 -34.16
CA LEU A 253 9.95 -5.88 -33.81
C LEU A 253 9.24 -7.08 -33.16
N PHE A 254 8.25 -6.82 -32.30
CA PHE A 254 7.61 -7.86 -31.46
C PHE A 254 6.19 -8.25 -31.91
N GLY A 255 5.68 -7.64 -32.98
CA GLY A 255 4.36 -7.93 -33.55
C GLY A 255 3.18 -7.35 -32.77
N GLY A 256 3.40 -6.37 -31.88
CA GLY A 256 2.33 -5.67 -31.15
C GLY A 256 1.46 -6.56 -30.23
N ASN A 257 2.03 -7.65 -29.71
CA ASN A 257 1.34 -8.69 -28.92
C ASN A 257 1.15 -8.33 -27.43
N ASP A 258 0.53 -9.24 -26.66
CA ASP A 258 0.37 -9.17 -25.19
C ASP A 258 1.71 -9.24 -24.44
N MET A 259 2.47 -8.14 -24.50
CA MET A 259 3.82 -8.00 -23.98
C MET A 259 3.89 -6.81 -23.00
N ARG A 260 4.70 -6.99 -21.96
CA ARG A 260 5.15 -5.90 -21.09
C ARG A 260 6.43 -5.29 -21.66
N TYR A 261 6.45 -3.99 -21.89
CA TYR A 261 7.64 -3.31 -22.38
C TYR A 261 8.18 -2.36 -21.33
N ILE A 262 9.43 -2.59 -20.92
CA ILE A 262 10.15 -1.81 -19.92
C ILE A 262 11.20 -1.01 -20.67
N TYR A 263 11.14 0.32 -20.57
CA TYR A 263 12.09 1.18 -21.24
C TYR A 263 12.48 2.37 -20.38
N GLY A 264 13.61 3.00 -20.70
CA GLY A 264 14.07 4.13 -19.91
C GLY A 264 15.52 4.48 -20.10
N THR A 265 15.99 5.36 -19.24
CA THR A 265 17.40 5.78 -19.18
C THR A 265 17.97 5.51 -17.80
N VAL A 266 19.29 5.30 -17.75
CA VAL A 266 20.04 5.19 -16.51
C VAL A 266 21.28 6.06 -16.63
N HIS A 267 21.58 6.85 -15.60
CA HIS A 267 22.68 7.79 -15.59
C HIS A 267 23.60 7.51 -14.41
N THR A 268 24.91 7.48 -14.68
CA THR A 268 25.93 7.58 -13.64
C THR A 268 25.97 9.01 -13.12
N SER A 269 25.18 9.28 -12.09
CA SER A 269 25.01 10.63 -11.52
C SER A 269 26.16 11.07 -10.61
N ALA A 270 26.92 10.13 -10.04
CA ALA A 270 28.15 10.41 -9.32
C ALA A 270 29.06 9.17 -9.30
N LEU A 271 30.37 9.40 -9.38
CA LEU A 271 31.41 8.39 -9.18
C LEU A 271 32.61 9.07 -8.55
N GLU A 272 32.79 8.88 -7.24
CA GLU A 272 33.76 9.65 -6.48
C GLU A 272 34.58 8.76 -5.55
N LYS A 273 35.84 9.12 -5.34
CA LYS A 273 36.68 8.46 -4.35
C LYS A 273 36.23 8.86 -2.94
N ASN A 274 36.00 7.88 -2.08
CA ASN A 274 35.56 8.10 -0.70
C ASN A 274 36.74 8.31 0.26
N ALA A 275 36.44 8.74 1.48
CA ALA A 275 37.43 9.04 2.51
C ALA A 275 38.27 7.82 2.94
N GLU A 276 37.75 6.61 2.72
CA GLU A 276 38.39 5.34 3.07
C GLU A 276 39.30 4.81 1.93
N GLY A 277 39.42 5.56 0.83
CA GLY A 277 40.29 5.24 -0.29
C GLY A 277 39.64 4.35 -1.37
N GLY A 278 38.39 3.91 -1.17
CA GLY A 278 37.57 3.25 -2.18
C GLY A 278 36.77 4.25 -3.02
N PHE A 279 35.76 3.77 -3.74
CA PHE A 279 34.88 4.58 -4.59
C PHE A 279 33.42 4.40 -4.20
N THR A 280 32.63 5.45 -4.42
CA THR A 280 31.17 5.46 -4.28
C THR A 280 30.57 5.83 -5.63
N ALA A 281 29.71 4.98 -6.15
CA ALA A 281 28.94 5.24 -7.36
C ALA A 281 27.46 5.49 -7.01
N VAL A 282 26.82 6.37 -7.77
CA VAL A 282 25.39 6.65 -7.67
C VAL A 282 24.77 6.59 -9.06
N LEU A 283 23.79 5.72 -9.22
CA LEU A 283 23.01 5.60 -10.45
C LEU A 283 21.61 6.17 -10.23
N SER A 284 21.09 6.87 -11.24
CA SER A 284 19.72 7.36 -11.28
C SER A 284 19.04 6.87 -12.56
N ALA A 285 17.83 6.34 -12.45
CA ALA A 285 17.10 5.78 -13.59
C ALA A 285 15.71 6.39 -13.73
N SER A 286 15.26 6.56 -14.96
CA SER A 286 13.85 6.84 -15.29
C SER A 286 13.29 5.63 -16.00
N ILE A 287 12.42 4.87 -15.34
CA ILE A 287 11.88 3.61 -15.86
C ILE A 287 10.39 3.77 -16.14
N HIS A 288 9.99 3.31 -17.32
CA HIS A 288 8.62 3.30 -17.78
C HIS A 288 8.18 1.88 -18.13
N VAL A 289 6.91 1.57 -17.89
CA VAL A 289 6.30 0.30 -18.29
C VAL A 289 5.11 0.58 -19.20
N TYR A 290 5.16 0.06 -20.41
CA TYR A 290 4.10 0.11 -21.39
C TYR A 290 3.45 -1.26 -21.55
N ASP A 291 2.12 -1.29 -21.50
CA ASP A 291 1.32 -2.48 -21.73
C ASP A 291 0.82 -2.46 -23.17
N PHE A 292 1.39 -3.30 -24.05
CA PHE A 292 1.00 -3.34 -25.46
C PHE A 292 -0.43 -3.87 -25.69
N ARG A 293 -0.98 -4.63 -24.75
CA ARG A 293 -2.36 -5.13 -24.82
C ARG A 293 -3.35 -4.02 -24.51
N GLN A 294 -3.08 -3.23 -23.48
CA GLN A 294 -3.94 -2.12 -23.05
C GLN A 294 -3.65 -0.82 -23.79
N LYS A 295 -2.50 -0.74 -24.48
CA LYS A 295 -2.00 0.43 -25.20
C LYS A 295 -1.80 1.65 -24.30
N GLU A 296 -1.36 1.42 -23.08
CA GLU A 296 -1.16 2.46 -22.08
C GLU A 296 0.17 2.29 -21.33
N LYS A 297 0.68 3.42 -20.84
CA LYS A 297 1.77 3.41 -19.88
C LYS A 297 1.18 3.10 -18.50
N THR A 298 1.54 1.95 -17.95
CA THR A 298 1.03 1.47 -16.67
C THR A 298 1.85 1.99 -15.49
N ALA A 299 3.07 2.48 -15.74
CA ALA A 299 3.98 2.90 -14.67
C ALA A 299 5.09 3.84 -15.20
N ALA A 300 5.51 4.81 -14.38
CA ALA A 300 6.63 5.72 -14.66
C ALA A 300 7.28 6.17 -13.34
N TYR A 301 8.49 5.71 -13.06
CA TYR A 301 9.12 5.91 -11.74
C TYR A 301 10.60 6.29 -11.86
N PRO A 302 11.05 7.32 -11.13
CA PRO A 302 12.45 7.57 -10.91
C PRO A 302 12.98 6.57 -9.87
N PHE A 303 14.14 5.98 -10.13
CA PHE A 303 14.88 5.15 -9.19
C PHE A 303 16.28 5.71 -8.97
N ARG A 304 16.84 5.44 -7.79
CA ARG A 304 18.20 5.82 -7.45
C ARG A 304 18.81 4.79 -6.52
N ALA A 305 20.05 4.41 -6.78
CA ALA A 305 20.82 3.55 -5.90
C ALA A 305 22.26 4.06 -5.80
N ALA A 306 22.90 3.74 -4.68
CA ALA A 306 24.30 4.05 -4.44
C ALA A 306 24.98 2.83 -3.83
N ALA A 307 26.23 2.61 -4.20
CA ALA A 307 27.06 1.56 -3.63
C ALA A 307 28.53 1.95 -3.62
N THR A 308 29.30 1.24 -2.80
CA THR A 308 30.75 1.41 -2.68
C THR A 308 31.50 0.22 -3.28
N GLY A 309 32.76 0.45 -3.65
CA GLY A 309 33.68 -0.59 -4.12
C GLY A 309 35.14 -0.18 -3.94
N GLU A 310 36.05 -1.15 -4.00
CA GLU A 310 37.49 -0.87 -3.88
C GLU A 310 38.04 -0.15 -5.12
N THR A 311 37.38 -0.34 -6.26
CA THR A 311 37.69 0.29 -7.55
C THR A 311 36.45 0.97 -8.12
N GLU A 312 36.64 1.92 -9.04
CA GLU A 312 35.54 2.57 -9.78
C GLU A 312 34.59 1.54 -10.42
N ARG A 313 35.17 0.57 -11.14
CA ARG A 313 34.41 -0.51 -11.79
C ARG A 313 33.55 -1.28 -10.79
N GLN A 314 34.14 -1.66 -9.65
CA GLN A 314 33.41 -2.42 -8.64
C GLN A 314 32.31 -1.59 -7.98
N ALA A 315 32.53 -0.29 -7.75
CA ALA A 315 31.49 0.59 -7.23
C ALA A 315 30.32 0.71 -8.20
N LEU A 316 30.59 0.83 -9.51
CA LEU A 316 29.57 0.84 -10.57
C LEU A 316 28.79 -0.48 -10.62
N GLU A 317 29.47 -1.63 -10.69
CA GLU A 317 28.83 -2.96 -10.72
C GLU A 317 27.94 -3.19 -9.49
N ASN A 318 28.41 -2.78 -8.30
CA ASN A 318 27.62 -2.88 -7.07
C ASN A 318 26.41 -1.93 -7.08
N ALA A 319 26.55 -0.73 -7.66
CA ALA A 319 25.45 0.22 -7.78
C ALA A 319 24.42 -0.23 -8.81
N GLU A 320 24.84 -0.86 -9.92
CA GLU A 320 23.98 -1.51 -10.91
C GLU A 320 23.18 -2.65 -10.27
N PHE A 321 23.83 -3.51 -9.49
CA PHE A 321 23.16 -4.56 -8.73
C PHE A 321 22.12 -3.98 -7.75
N ALA A 322 22.49 -2.95 -6.97
CA ALA A 322 21.56 -2.30 -6.05
C ALA A 322 20.37 -1.66 -6.78
N LEU A 323 20.62 -1.02 -7.92
CA LEU A 323 19.58 -0.38 -8.73
C LEU A 323 18.66 -1.44 -9.38
N CYS A 324 19.20 -2.35 -10.17
CA CYS A 324 18.42 -3.23 -11.00
C CYS A 324 17.82 -4.40 -10.21
N GLU A 325 18.58 -5.02 -9.32
CA GLU A 325 18.16 -6.24 -8.62
C GLU A 325 17.47 -5.97 -7.29
N GLN A 326 17.93 -4.97 -6.53
CA GLN A 326 17.36 -4.68 -5.20
C GLN A 326 16.26 -3.62 -5.23
N THR A 327 16.19 -2.82 -6.29
CA THR A 327 15.23 -1.70 -6.38
C THR A 327 14.22 -1.89 -7.51
N ILE A 328 14.67 -1.93 -8.76
CA ILE A 328 13.77 -1.97 -9.93
C ILE A 328 13.06 -3.32 -10.04
N ALA A 329 13.77 -4.45 -9.97
CA ALA A 329 13.16 -5.77 -10.16
C ALA A 329 12.08 -6.09 -9.10
N PRO A 330 12.27 -5.80 -7.79
CA PRO A 330 11.22 -5.98 -6.79
C PRO A 330 10.02 -5.05 -7.02
N ALA A 331 10.23 -3.82 -7.49
CA ALA A 331 9.14 -2.91 -7.85
C ALA A 331 8.33 -3.46 -9.05
N LEU A 332 8.99 -4.06 -10.04
CA LEU A 332 8.30 -4.70 -11.17
C LEU A 332 7.55 -5.99 -10.77
N GLU A 333 8.04 -6.70 -9.76
CA GLU A 333 7.39 -7.89 -9.22
C GLU A 333 6.19 -7.53 -8.35
N TYR A 334 6.34 -6.60 -7.41
CA TYR A 334 5.30 -6.32 -6.42
C TYR A 334 4.51 -5.05 -6.71
N GLY A 335 4.51 -4.59 -7.96
CA GLY A 335 3.87 -3.35 -8.36
C GLY A 335 4.75 -2.13 -8.04
N MET A 336 4.72 -1.18 -8.97
CA MET A 336 5.32 0.14 -8.80
C MET A 336 4.26 1.12 -8.30
#